data_AF-A0A927URR6-F1
#
_entry.id   AF-A0A927URR6-F1
#
_cell.length_a   1.000
_cell.length_b   1.000
_cell.length_c   1.000
_cell.angle_alpha   90.00
_cell.angle_beta   90.00
_cell.angle_gamma   90.00
#
_symmetry.space_group_name_H-M   'P 1'
#
loop_
_entity.id
_entity.type
_entity.pdbx_description
1 polymer ?
#
loop_
_entity_poly.entity_id
_entity_poly.type
_entity_poly.pdbx_seq_one_letter_code
_entity_poly.pdbx_strand_id
1 'polypeptide(L)'
;MTIEEKLENFKASALKDAKMQSSVIIKNSEDNIRTKLEEYELRAKEDYENKVRLESSMIISKNNQDITKESLIIKQKVEKRRLELINNLFKDLEKKLKEFKKSSEYEDLLIAQIEQVKSYAKEADFIIYIDKTDRDLMDKIANASGAKVEINKNNIIGGIKAVIEEKNILLDYSFADKLHEEKLNFSF
;
A
#
# COMPACT_ATOMS: atom_id res chain seq x y z
N MET A 1 82.84 -64.25 23.83
CA MET A 1 82.02 -63.25 24.55
C MET A 1 81.82 -63.70 25.98
N THR A 2 82.12 -62.84 26.94
CA THR A 2 81.89 -63.09 28.37
C THR A 2 80.41 -62.84 28.72
N ILE A 3 79.97 -63.32 29.88
CA ILE A 3 78.59 -63.11 30.37
C ILE A 3 78.30 -61.61 30.60
N GLU A 4 79.30 -60.87 31.05
CA GLU A 4 79.23 -59.42 31.28
C GLU A 4 79.01 -58.65 29.96
N GLU A 5 79.74 -59.00 28.90
CA GLU A 5 79.54 -58.39 27.56
C GLU A 5 78.14 -58.65 27.00
N LYS A 6 77.52 -59.81 27.28
CA LYS A 6 76.15 -60.11 26.85
C LYS A 6 75.11 -59.30 27.64
N LEU A 7 75.31 -59.14 28.94
CA LEU A 7 74.44 -58.33 29.81
C LEU A 7 74.51 -56.85 29.43
N GLU A 8 75.70 -56.34 29.11
CA GLU A 8 75.90 -54.97 28.68
C GLU A 8 75.24 -54.71 27.31
N ASN A 9 75.38 -55.63 26.36
CA ASN A 9 74.69 -55.57 25.07
C ASN A 9 73.16 -55.63 25.20
N PHE A 10 72.63 -56.50 26.06
CA PHE A 10 71.19 -56.57 26.32
C PHE A 10 70.65 -55.27 26.93
N LYS A 11 71.36 -54.73 27.92
CA LYS A 11 71.03 -53.44 28.54
C LYS A 11 71.07 -52.31 27.52
N ALA A 12 72.08 -52.27 26.65
CA ALA A 12 72.19 -51.29 25.58
C ALA A 12 71.03 -51.40 24.57
N SER A 13 70.64 -52.63 24.20
CA SER A 13 69.50 -52.87 23.29
C SER A 13 68.18 -52.42 23.92
N ALA A 14 67.91 -52.81 25.17
CA ALA A 14 66.69 -52.43 25.88
C ALA A 14 66.58 -50.91 26.05
N LEU A 15 67.70 -50.23 26.37
CA LEU A 15 67.75 -48.76 26.45
C LEU A 15 67.54 -48.11 25.08
N LYS A 16 68.07 -48.69 24.00
CA LYS A 16 67.86 -48.20 22.64
C LYS A 16 66.40 -48.34 22.21
N ASP A 17 65.78 -49.47 22.50
CA ASP A 17 64.37 -49.73 22.19
C ASP A 17 63.44 -48.82 23.01
N ALA A 18 63.72 -48.64 24.31
CA ALA A 18 62.97 -47.71 25.15
C ALA A 18 63.09 -46.26 24.66
N LYS A 19 64.30 -45.82 24.23
CA LYS A 19 64.51 -44.51 23.61
C LYS A 19 63.76 -44.37 22.29
N MET A 20 63.74 -45.40 21.46
CA MET A 20 63.01 -45.39 20.19
C MET A 20 61.49 -45.33 20.40
N GLN A 21 60.95 -46.10 21.36
CA GLN A 21 59.53 -46.03 21.71
C GLN A 21 59.17 -44.64 22.27
N SER A 22 60.02 -44.10 23.15
CA SER A 22 59.82 -42.75 23.70
C SER A 22 59.82 -41.69 22.61
N SER A 23 60.73 -41.76 21.63
CA SER A 23 60.78 -40.77 20.55
C SER A 23 59.56 -40.85 19.64
N VAL A 24 59.07 -42.06 19.36
CA VAL A 24 57.82 -42.27 18.60
C VAL A 24 56.62 -41.69 19.35
N ILE A 25 56.51 -41.93 20.67
CA ILE A 25 55.42 -41.39 21.48
C ILE A 25 55.45 -39.86 21.50
N ILE A 26 56.61 -39.25 21.71
CA ILE A 26 56.78 -37.79 21.71
C ILE A 26 56.35 -37.21 20.37
N LYS A 27 56.87 -37.77 19.27
CA LYS A 27 56.52 -37.31 17.92
C LYS A 27 55.02 -37.42 17.63
N ASN A 28 54.40 -38.54 17.97
CA ASN A 28 52.95 -38.72 17.81
C ASN A 28 52.15 -37.72 18.66
N SER A 29 52.62 -37.42 19.89
CA SER A 29 52.00 -36.41 20.74
C SER A 29 52.12 -35.01 20.15
N GLU A 30 53.30 -34.64 19.65
CA GLU A 30 53.56 -33.36 18.98
C GLU A 30 52.69 -33.20 17.73
N ASP A 31 52.61 -34.23 16.88
CA ASP A 31 51.79 -34.22 15.68
C ASP A 31 50.29 -34.10 16.03
N ASN A 32 49.81 -34.82 17.06
CA ASN A 32 48.43 -34.70 17.53
C ASN A 32 48.09 -33.31 18.09
N ILE A 33 49.02 -32.69 18.81
CA ILE A 33 48.85 -31.33 19.33
C ILE A 33 48.77 -30.34 18.17
N ARG A 34 49.66 -30.46 17.18
CA ARG A 34 49.65 -29.61 15.98
C ARG A 34 48.33 -29.72 15.23
N THR A 35 47.88 -30.93 14.92
CA THR A 35 46.61 -31.14 14.19
C THR A 35 45.42 -30.58 14.96
N LYS A 36 45.33 -30.81 16.27
CA LYS A 36 44.24 -30.24 17.07
C LYS A 36 44.28 -28.72 17.09
N LEU A 37 45.47 -28.13 17.20
CA LEU A 37 45.63 -26.68 17.18
C LEU A 37 45.15 -26.09 15.84
N GLU A 38 45.56 -26.69 14.71
CA GLU A 38 45.12 -26.30 13.38
C GLU A 38 43.58 -26.40 13.22
N GLU A 39 42.98 -27.49 13.72
CA GLU A 39 41.52 -27.64 13.72
C GLU A 39 40.80 -26.58 14.58
N TYR A 40 41.37 -26.25 15.75
CA TYR A 40 40.80 -25.21 16.62
C TYR A 40 40.93 -23.82 16.00
N GLU A 41 42.07 -23.50 15.38
CA GLU A 41 42.28 -22.23 14.68
C GLU A 41 41.32 -22.10 13.49
N LEU A 42 41.14 -23.17 12.72
CA LEU A 42 40.20 -23.19 11.60
C LEU A 42 38.75 -22.97 12.07
N ARG A 43 38.29 -23.74 13.07
CA ARG A 43 36.94 -23.55 13.65
C ARG A 43 36.78 -22.15 14.26
N ALA A 44 37.81 -21.69 14.97
CA ALA A 44 38.06 -20.33 15.42
C ALA A 44 37.61 -19.27 14.40
N LYS A 45 38.22 -19.39 13.23
CA LYS A 45 38.05 -18.49 12.09
C LYS A 45 36.66 -18.64 11.46
N GLU A 46 36.19 -19.86 11.23
CA GLU A 46 34.87 -20.13 10.64
C GLU A 46 33.74 -19.58 11.52
N ASP A 47 33.81 -19.78 12.84
CA ASP A 47 32.84 -19.26 13.79
C ASP A 47 32.81 -17.73 13.78
N TYR A 48 33.98 -17.10 13.72
CA TYR A 48 34.09 -15.66 13.61
C TYR A 48 33.50 -15.13 12.30
N GLU A 49 33.84 -15.73 11.16
CA GLU A 49 33.30 -15.36 9.85
C GLU A 49 31.77 -15.55 9.79
N ASN A 50 31.26 -16.65 10.35
CA ASN A 50 29.84 -16.90 10.48
C ASN A 50 29.15 -15.83 11.33
N LYS A 51 29.75 -15.44 12.45
CA LYS A 51 29.22 -14.38 13.32
C LYS A 51 29.16 -13.04 12.59
N VAL A 52 30.24 -12.65 11.90
CA VAL A 52 30.28 -11.41 11.10
C VAL A 52 29.19 -11.44 10.02
N ARG A 53 29.02 -12.56 9.32
CA ARG A 53 27.99 -12.73 8.29
C ARG A 53 26.57 -12.62 8.87
N LEU A 54 26.31 -13.23 10.02
CA LEU A 54 25.02 -13.15 10.71
C LEU A 54 24.72 -11.72 11.14
N GLU A 55 25.66 -11.04 11.80
CA GLU A 55 25.50 -9.65 12.23
C GLU A 55 25.29 -8.72 11.03
N SER A 56 26.04 -8.90 9.94
CA SER A 56 25.86 -8.15 8.70
C SER A 56 24.46 -8.35 8.11
N SER A 57 23.97 -9.59 8.06
CA SER A 57 22.62 -9.91 7.57
C SER A 57 21.54 -9.30 8.45
N MET A 58 21.72 -9.31 9.78
CA MET A 58 20.80 -8.67 10.72
C MET A 58 20.76 -7.15 10.53
N ILE A 59 21.92 -6.50 10.33
CA ILE A 59 21.99 -5.06 10.05
C ILE A 59 21.25 -4.72 8.76
N ILE A 60 21.47 -5.49 7.68
CA ILE A 60 20.80 -5.29 6.39
C ILE A 60 19.29 -5.46 6.55
N SER A 61 18.85 -6.53 7.23
CA SER A 61 17.43 -6.79 7.48
C SER A 61 16.78 -5.64 8.25
N LYS A 62 17.43 -5.16 9.32
CA LYS A 62 16.94 -4.04 10.11
C LYS A 62 16.85 -2.74 9.28
N ASN A 63 17.88 -2.43 8.50
CA ASN A 63 17.87 -1.27 7.62
C ASN A 63 16.72 -1.34 6.60
N ASN A 64 16.49 -2.51 6.00
CA ASN A 64 15.37 -2.71 5.07
C ASN A 64 14.01 -2.55 5.76
N GLN A 65 13.86 -3.03 6.99
CA GLN A 65 12.65 -2.82 7.78
C GLN A 65 12.41 -1.34 8.05
N ASP A 66 13.44 -0.60 8.43
CA ASP A 66 13.32 0.84 8.74
C ASP A 66 13.03 1.66 7.47
N ILE A 67 13.69 1.36 6.35
CA ILE A 67 13.37 1.96 5.03
C ILE A 67 11.91 1.68 4.65
N THR A 68 11.43 0.46 4.86
CA THR A 68 10.04 0.09 4.52
C THR A 68 9.04 0.87 5.36
N LYS A 69 9.31 1.03 6.67
CA LYS A 69 8.46 1.85 7.56
C LYS A 69 8.42 3.30 7.12
N GLU A 70 9.56 3.91 6.84
CA GLU A 70 9.62 5.31 6.38
C GLU A 70 8.93 5.50 5.03
N SER A 71 9.13 4.56 4.09
CA SER A 71 8.44 4.57 2.80
C SER A 71 6.92 4.52 2.97
N LEU A 72 6.41 3.69 3.90
CA LEU A 72 4.98 3.62 4.19
C LEU A 72 4.45 4.96 4.75
N ILE A 73 5.18 5.58 5.67
CA ILE A 73 4.81 6.87 6.25
C ILE A 73 4.77 7.95 5.16
N ILE A 74 5.74 7.97 4.25
CA ILE A 74 5.78 8.91 3.12
C ILE A 74 4.58 8.68 2.20
N LYS A 75 4.29 7.43 1.82
CA LYS A 75 3.12 7.09 0.98
C LYS A 75 1.82 7.56 1.64
N GLN A 76 1.65 7.32 2.93
CA GLN A 76 0.47 7.81 3.67
C GLN A 76 0.35 9.34 3.69
N LYS A 77 1.48 10.05 3.87
CA LYS A 77 1.49 11.52 3.82
C LYS A 77 1.12 12.04 2.44
N VAL A 78 1.63 11.43 1.38
CA VAL A 78 1.31 11.78 -0.02
C VAL A 78 -0.18 11.56 -0.29
N GLU A 79 -0.72 10.39 0.06
CA GLU A 79 -2.15 10.08 -0.14
C GLU A 79 -3.06 11.01 0.66
N LYS A 80 -2.70 11.30 1.92
CA LYS A 80 -3.42 12.29 2.73
C LYS A 80 -3.42 13.66 2.04
N ARG A 81 -2.27 14.13 1.58
CA ARG A 81 -2.16 15.42 0.90
C ARG A 81 -2.94 15.43 -0.42
N ARG A 82 -2.92 14.34 -1.17
CA ARG A 82 -3.72 14.14 -2.38
C ARG A 82 -5.20 14.30 -2.08
N LEU A 83 -5.72 13.58 -1.09
CA LEU A 83 -7.12 13.67 -0.67
C LEU A 83 -7.50 15.07 -0.18
N GLU A 84 -6.62 15.76 0.55
CA GLU A 84 -6.84 17.16 0.93
C GLU A 84 -6.98 18.07 -0.29
N LEU A 85 -6.12 17.92 -1.29
CA LEU A 85 -6.18 18.71 -2.53
C LEU A 85 -7.45 18.42 -3.33
N ILE A 86 -7.82 17.14 -3.50
CA ILE A 86 -9.10 16.76 -4.14
C ILE A 86 -10.26 17.41 -3.39
N ASN A 87 -10.31 17.28 -2.07
CA ASN A 87 -11.40 17.85 -1.28
C ASN A 87 -11.47 19.38 -1.39
N ASN A 88 -10.33 20.08 -1.44
CA ASN A 88 -10.30 21.52 -1.62
C ASN A 88 -10.75 21.92 -3.03
N LEU A 89 -10.30 21.21 -4.07
CA LEU A 89 -10.73 21.44 -5.45
C LEU A 89 -12.25 21.31 -5.59
N PHE A 90 -12.83 20.25 -5.04
CA PHE A 90 -14.28 20.03 -5.11
C PHE A 90 -15.07 21.03 -4.25
N LYS A 91 -14.54 21.50 -3.12
CA LYS A 91 -15.14 22.62 -2.38
C LYS A 91 -15.17 23.90 -3.20
N ASP A 92 -14.12 24.19 -3.96
CA ASP A 92 -14.09 25.36 -4.84
C ASP A 92 -15.02 25.20 -6.05
N LEU A 93 -15.14 23.98 -6.59
CA LEU A 93 -16.14 23.65 -7.61
C LEU A 93 -17.57 23.84 -7.09
N GLU A 94 -17.89 23.39 -5.86
CA GLU A 94 -19.19 23.63 -5.24
C GLU A 94 -19.51 25.12 -5.09
N LYS A 95 -18.51 25.96 -4.77
CA LYS A 95 -18.71 27.43 -4.74
C LYS A 95 -19.03 27.97 -6.12
N LYS A 96 -18.28 27.56 -7.15
CA LYS A 96 -18.54 27.96 -8.54
C LYS A 96 -19.90 27.51 -9.02
N LEU A 97 -20.35 26.30 -8.65
CA LEU A 97 -21.70 25.83 -8.96
C LEU A 97 -22.77 26.67 -8.26
N LYS A 98 -22.56 27.08 -7.01
CA LYS A 98 -23.49 28.00 -6.32
C LYS A 98 -23.57 29.36 -6.99
N GLU A 99 -22.47 29.86 -7.56
CA GLU A 99 -22.47 31.09 -8.36
C GLU A 99 -23.17 30.89 -9.70
N PHE A 100 -22.89 29.79 -10.40
CA PHE A 100 -23.54 29.41 -11.65
C PHE A 100 -25.06 29.28 -11.49
N LYS A 101 -25.55 28.71 -10.38
CA LYS A 101 -26.99 28.64 -10.09
C LYS A 101 -27.71 29.99 -10.04
N LYS A 102 -26.98 31.09 -9.84
CA LYS A 102 -27.53 32.45 -9.84
C LYS A 102 -27.48 33.11 -11.21
N SER A 103 -26.83 32.49 -12.20
CA SER A 103 -26.78 33.00 -13.57
C SER A 103 -28.03 32.60 -14.35
N SER A 104 -28.33 33.32 -15.41
CA SER A 104 -29.43 32.99 -16.33
C SER A 104 -29.20 31.67 -17.07
N GLU A 105 -27.93 31.30 -17.28
CA GLU A 105 -27.52 30.07 -17.98
C GLU A 105 -27.95 28.81 -17.21
N TYR A 106 -28.16 28.91 -15.90
CA TYR A 106 -28.69 27.81 -15.12
C TYR A 106 -30.14 27.48 -15.50
N GLU A 107 -30.96 28.49 -15.81
CA GLU A 107 -32.33 28.27 -16.27
C GLU A 107 -32.34 27.52 -17.61
N ASP A 108 -31.48 27.93 -18.55
CA ASP A 108 -31.33 27.27 -19.85
C ASP A 108 -30.90 25.80 -19.69
N LEU A 109 -29.99 25.52 -18.75
CA LEU A 109 -29.57 24.15 -18.44
C LEU A 109 -30.74 23.31 -17.93
N LEU A 110 -31.56 23.85 -17.02
CA LEU A 110 -32.72 23.13 -16.49
C LEU A 110 -33.74 22.82 -17.59
N ILE A 111 -34.00 23.76 -18.50
CA ILE A 111 -34.90 23.55 -19.65
C ILE A 111 -34.36 22.43 -20.54
N ALA A 112 -33.07 22.45 -20.88
CA ALA A 112 -32.45 21.39 -21.67
C ALA A 112 -32.55 20.00 -20.99
N GLN A 113 -32.40 19.94 -19.66
CA GLN A 113 -32.59 18.69 -18.91
C GLN A 113 -34.05 18.21 -18.96
N ILE A 114 -35.03 19.12 -18.86
CA ILE A 114 -36.46 18.79 -18.99
C ILE A 114 -36.77 18.23 -20.38
N GLU A 115 -36.19 18.80 -21.44
CA GLU A 115 -36.36 18.30 -22.80
C GLU A 115 -35.82 16.87 -22.96
N GLN A 116 -34.67 16.57 -22.35
CA GLN A 116 -34.15 15.20 -22.31
C GLN A 116 -35.13 14.27 -21.60
N VAL A 117 -35.64 14.64 -20.43
CA VAL A 117 -36.64 13.87 -19.69
C VAL A 117 -37.88 13.60 -20.55
N LYS A 118 -38.41 14.62 -21.24
CA LYS A 118 -39.55 14.47 -22.17
C LYS A 118 -39.27 13.46 -23.28
N SER A 119 -38.06 13.47 -23.84
CA SER A 119 -37.65 12.51 -24.88
C SER A 119 -37.71 11.05 -24.38
N TYR A 120 -37.32 10.82 -23.12
CA TYR A 120 -37.42 9.50 -22.48
C TYR A 120 -38.86 9.13 -22.10
N ALA A 121 -39.63 10.11 -21.60
CA ALA A 121 -41.03 9.92 -21.21
C ALA A 121 -41.93 9.61 -22.41
N LYS A 122 -41.70 10.26 -23.56
CA LYS A 122 -42.57 10.22 -24.75
C LYS A 122 -43.99 10.64 -24.40
N GLU A 123 -44.90 9.69 -24.23
CA GLU A 123 -46.31 9.91 -23.87
C GLU A 123 -46.61 9.58 -22.39
N ALA A 124 -45.63 9.04 -21.65
CA ALA A 124 -45.83 8.69 -20.24
C ALA A 124 -45.76 9.94 -19.35
N ASP A 125 -46.60 9.99 -18.33
CA ASP A 125 -46.53 11.03 -17.30
C ASP A 125 -45.25 10.91 -16.47
N PHE A 126 -44.70 12.05 -16.06
CA PHE A 126 -43.49 12.11 -15.24
C PHE A 126 -43.57 13.19 -14.17
N ILE A 127 -42.82 13.02 -13.09
CA ILE A 127 -42.72 13.96 -11.97
C ILE A 127 -41.29 14.48 -11.90
N ILE A 128 -41.13 15.80 -11.84
CA ILE A 128 -39.83 16.45 -11.68
C ILE A 128 -39.62 16.83 -10.22
N TYR A 129 -38.47 16.46 -9.67
CA TYR A 129 -38.00 16.86 -8.35
C TYR A 129 -36.89 17.91 -8.49
N ILE A 130 -37.07 19.04 -7.81
CA ILE A 130 -36.12 20.16 -7.78
C ILE A 130 -35.56 20.40 -6.37
N ASP A 131 -34.46 21.14 -6.28
CA ASP A 131 -33.88 21.52 -5.00
C ASP A 131 -34.73 22.59 -4.28
N LYS A 132 -34.64 22.64 -2.95
CA LYS A 132 -35.30 23.68 -2.13
C LYS A 132 -34.85 25.08 -2.51
N THR A 133 -33.59 25.26 -2.94
CA THR A 133 -33.08 26.57 -3.35
C THR A 133 -33.64 27.04 -4.68
N ASP A 134 -34.18 26.13 -5.49
CA ASP A 134 -34.64 26.40 -6.86
C ASP A 134 -36.16 26.59 -6.89
N ARG A 135 -36.77 26.78 -5.71
CA ARG A 135 -38.22 26.97 -5.55
C ARG A 135 -38.74 28.16 -6.34
N ASP A 136 -37.94 29.22 -6.47
CA ASP A 136 -38.33 30.41 -7.24
C ASP A 136 -38.44 30.12 -8.75
N LEU A 137 -37.80 29.04 -9.22
CA LEU A 137 -37.85 28.57 -10.61
C LEU A 137 -38.94 27.51 -10.83
N MET A 138 -39.65 27.09 -9.77
CA MET A 138 -40.64 26.02 -9.82
C MET A 138 -41.75 26.28 -10.85
N ASP A 139 -42.29 27.50 -10.87
CA ASP A 139 -43.36 27.87 -11.81
C ASP A 139 -42.87 27.85 -13.26
N LYS A 140 -41.64 28.32 -13.51
CA LYS A 140 -41.01 28.27 -14.84
C LYS A 140 -40.78 26.82 -15.30
N ILE A 141 -40.29 25.97 -14.40
CA ILE A 141 -40.04 24.54 -14.67
C ILE A 141 -41.36 23.80 -14.91
N ALA A 142 -42.41 24.10 -14.14
CA ALA A 142 -43.74 23.52 -14.34
C ALA A 142 -44.32 23.91 -15.71
N ASN A 143 -44.22 25.19 -16.08
CA ASN A 143 -44.66 25.67 -17.40
C ASN A 143 -43.85 25.07 -18.55
N ALA A 144 -42.53 24.95 -18.41
CA ALA A 144 -41.66 24.37 -19.43
C ALA A 144 -41.86 22.84 -19.56
N SER A 145 -42.07 22.13 -18.46
CA SER A 145 -42.25 20.68 -18.45
C SER A 145 -43.67 20.24 -18.81
N GLY A 146 -44.69 21.03 -18.49
CA GLY A 146 -46.09 20.61 -18.58
C GLY A 146 -46.44 19.50 -17.58
N ALA A 147 -45.59 19.27 -16.58
CA ALA A 147 -45.64 18.15 -15.66
C ALA A 147 -45.68 18.62 -14.20
N LYS A 148 -45.96 17.69 -13.28
CA LYS A 148 -45.96 17.98 -11.85
C LYS A 148 -44.52 18.18 -11.37
N VAL A 149 -44.27 19.29 -10.69
CA VAL A 149 -42.98 19.60 -10.06
C VAL A 149 -43.14 19.49 -8.55
N GLU A 150 -42.19 18.83 -7.89
CA GLU A 150 -42.13 18.68 -6.44
C GLU A 150 -40.73 19.04 -5.91
N ILE A 151 -40.66 19.40 -4.64
CA ILE A 151 -39.38 19.69 -3.98
C ILE A 151 -38.81 18.37 -3.44
N ASN A 152 -37.57 18.06 -3.80
CA ASN A 152 -36.88 16.89 -3.28
C ASN A 152 -36.65 17.03 -1.76
N LYS A 153 -36.83 15.93 -1.02
CA LYS A 153 -36.52 15.87 0.41
C LYS A 153 -35.02 15.95 0.66
N ASN A 154 -34.23 15.42 -0.26
CA ASN A 154 -32.76 15.40 -0.20
C ASN A 154 -32.18 16.63 -0.93
N ASN A 155 -31.02 17.10 -0.46
CA ASN A 155 -30.30 18.21 -1.07
C ASN A 155 -29.61 17.72 -2.36
N ILE A 156 -30.12 18.16 -3.52
CA ILE A 156 -29.60 17.75 -4.82
C ILE A 156 -28.61 18.78 -5.38
N ILE A 157 -28.42 19.90 -4.67
CA ILE A 157 -27.47 21.00 -4.95
C ILE A 157 -27.60 21.62 -6.34
N GLY A 158 -28.71 21.38 -7.03
CA GLY A 158 -29.03 21.86 -8.37
C GLY A 158 -29.26 20.75 -9.38
N GLY A 159 -29.74 21.12 -10.57
CA GLY A 159 -30.26 20.19 -11.57
C GLY A 159 -31.66 19.66 -11.23
N ILE A 160 -32.10 18.66 -11.98
CA ILE A 160 -33.40 18.01 -11.78
C ILE A 160 -33.25 16.50 -11.54
N LYS A 161 -34.20 15.90 -10.84
CA LYS A 161 -34.44 14.46 -10.92
C LYS A 161 -35.83 14.23 -11.50
N ALA A 162 -35.98 13.27 -12.39
CA ALA A 162 -37.28 12.95 -12.97
C ALA A 162 -37.61 11.48 -12.75
N VAL A 163 -38.86 11.21 -12.36
CA VAL A 163 -39.40 9.86 -12.20
C VAL A 163 -40.49 9.65 -13.23
N ILE A 164 -40.35 8.59 -14.03
CA ILE A 164 -41.36 8.12 -14.99
C ILE A 164 -41.90 6.79 -14.43
N GLU A 165 -43.00 6.85 -13.70
CA GLU A 165 -43.53 5.70 -12.95
C GLU A 165 -43.92 4.54 -13.88
N GLU A 166 -44.60 4.85 -15.00
CA GLU A 166 -45.05 3.84 -15.96
C GLU A 166 -43.92 3.00 -16.57
N LYS A 167 -42.72 3.58 -16.67
CA LYS A 167 -41.54 2.92 -17.23
C LYS A 167 -40.55 2.44 -16.18
N ASN A 168 -40.80 2.72 -14.90
CA ASN A 168 -39.88 2.47 -13.79
C ASN A 168 -38.48 3.08 -14.03
N ILE A 169 -38.43 4.31 -14.55
CA ILE A 169 -37.18 5.03 -14.87
C ILE A 169 -37.01 6.21 -13.92
N LEU A 170 -35.82 6.30 -13.30
CA LEU A 170 -35.35 7.49 -12.60
C LEU A 170 -34.20 8.10 -13.41
N LEU A 171 -34.37 9.35 -13.82
CA LEU A 171 -33.31 10.14 -14.44
C LEU A 171 -32.77 11.12 -13.42
N ASP A 172 -31.51 10.93 -13.02
CA ASP A 172 -30.83 11.79 -12.08
C ASP A 172 -29.88 12.74 -12.81
N TYR A 173 -30.30 13.98 -12.99
CA TYR A 173 -29.45 15.05 -13.53
C TYR A 173 -28.96 16.01 -12.44
N SER A 174 -29.01 15.58 -11.18
CA SER A 174 -28.57 16.41 -10.07
C SER A 174 -27.07 16.66 -10.09
N PHE A 175 -26.70 17.86 -9.64
CA PHE A 175 -25.28 18.17 -9.43
C PHE A 175 -24.68 17.36 -8.28
N ALA A 176 -25.49 16.94 -7.30
CA ALA A 176 -25.05 16.04 -6.23
C ALA A 176 -24.44 14.75 -6.77
N ASP A 177 -25.17 14.07 -7.67
CA ASP A 177 -24.76 12.78 -8.19
C ASP A 177 -23.56 12.93 -9.13
N LYS A 178 -23.63 13.89 -10.06
CA LYS A 178 -22.52 14.20 -10.98
C LYS A 178 -21.23 14.58 -10.24
N LEU A 179 -21.31 15.42 -9.20
CA LEU A 179 -20.13 15.76 -8.39
C LEU A 179 -19.56 14.56 -7.65
N HIS A 180 -20.42 13.66 -7.17
CA HIS A 180 -20.00 12.46 -6.49
C HIS A 180 -19.29 11.49 -7.45
N GLU A 181 -19.85 11.25 -8.64
CA GLU A 181 -19.23 10.44 -9.69
C GLU A 181 -17.89 11.02 -10.14
N GLU A 182 -17.85 12.32 -10.45
CA GLU A 182 -16.61 13.01 -10.81
C GLU A 182 -15.57 12.89 -9.70
N LYS A 183 -15.96 13.04 -8.43
CA LYS A 183 -15.03 12.91 -7.31
C LYS A 183 -14.48 11.49 -7.15
N LEU A 184 -15.27 10.46 -7.42
CA LEU A 184 -14.82 9.07 -7.37
C LEU A 184 -13.84 8.73 -8.51
N ASN A 185 -14.09 9.29 -9.69
CA ASN A 185 -13.27 9.05 -10.88
C ASN A 185 -12.07 10.00 -11.01
N PHE A 186 -12.03 11.07 -10.22
CA PHE A 186 -10.98 12.08 -10.28
C PHE A 186 -9.63 11.54 -9.78
N SER A 187 -8.63 11.60 -10.64
CA SER A 187 -7.21 11.43 -10.30
C SER A 187 -6.45 12.68 -10.71
N PHE A 188 -5.45 13.04 -9.89
CA PHE A 188 -4.39 13.95 -10.32
C PHE A 188 -3.42 13.25 -11.28
#